data_AF-A0A1J7IZC8-F1
#
_entry.id   AF-A0A1J7IZC8-F1
#
_cell.length_a   1.000
_cell.length_b   1.000
_cell.length_c   1.000
_cell.angle_alpha   90.00
_cell.angle_beta   90.00
_cell.angle_gamma   90.00
#
_symmetry.space_group_name_H-M   'P 1'
#
loop_
_entity.id
_entity.type
_entity.pdbx_description
1 polymer ?
#
loop_
_entity_poly.entity_id
_entity_poly.type
_entity_poly.pdbx_seq_one_letter_code
_entity_poly.pdbx_strand_id
1 'polypeptide(L)' 'LTLSGTKRVADEITRFLRQGGQAALSIHGDKQQNERDGVLDRFRTGESRIMIAT' A
#
# COMPACT_ATOMS: atom_id res chain seq x y z
N LEU A 1 -4.36 -4.85 6.74
CA LEU A 1 -3.84 -5.48 5.50
C LEU A 1 -5.04 -5.97 4.70
N THR A 2 -5.23 -5.48 3.48
CA THR A 2 -6.31 -5.89 2.59
C THR A 2 -5.72 -6.46 1.32
N LEU A 3 -6.23 -7.60 0.86
CA LEU A 3 -5.76 -8.22 -0.38
C LEU A 3 -6.58 -7.74 -1.57
N SER A 4 -5.94 -7.60 -2.73
CA SER A 4 -6.55 -7.19 -4.00
C SER A 4 -6.07 -8.05 -5.16
N GLY A 5 -6.87 -8.17 -6.22
CA GLY A 5 -6.61 -9.15 -7.28
C GLY A 5 -5.49 -8.83 -8.26
N THR A 6 -5.07 -7.56 -8.40
CA THR A 6 -3.97 -7.16 -9.30
C THR A 6 -3.25 -5.93 -8.78
N LYS A 7 -1.97 -5.74 -9.18
CA LYS A 7 -1.17 -4.55 -8.83
C LYS A 7 -1.86 -3.23 -9.17
N ARG A 8 -2.55 -3.20 -10.33
CA ARG A 8 -3.31 -2.04 -10.79
C ARG A 8 -4.46 -1.72 -9.85
N VAL A 9 -5.23 -2.73 -9.45
CA VAL A 9 -6.34 -2.56 -8.50
C VAL A 9 -5.82 -2.11 -7.13
N ALA A 10 -4.69 -2.65 -6.67
CA ALA A 10 -4.05 -2.23 -5.42
C ALA A 10 -3.72 -0.73 -5.41
N ASP A 11 -3.12 -0.25 -6.51
CA ASP A 11 -2.76 1.16 -6.67
C ASP A 11 -3.99 2.07 -6.83
N GLU A 12 -5.02 1.64 -7.55
CA GLU A 12 -6.28 2.38 -7.70
C GLU A 12 -7.01 2.54 -6.36
N ILE A 13 -7.15 1.46 -5.58
CA ILE A 13 -7.73 1.50 -4.22
C ILE A 13 -6.91 2.40 -3.31
N THR A 14 -5.58 2.29 -3.36
CA THR A 14 -4.68 3.13 -2.54
C THR A 14 -4.84 4.61 -2.89
N ARG A 15 -4.94 4.95 -4.17
CA ARG A 15 -5.17 6.33 -4.63
C ARG A 15 -6.52 6.85 -4.13
N PHE A 16 -7.58 6.06 -4.26
CA PHE A 16 -8.92 6.43 -3.80
C PHE A 16 -8.93 6.72 -2.29
N LEU A 17 -8.31 5.86 -1.48
CA LEU A 17 -8.21 6.06 -0.03
C LEU A 17 -7.44 7.33 0.33
N ARG A 18 -6.33 7.60 -0.36
CA ARG A 18 -5.52 8.81 -0.13
C ARG A 18 -6.27 10.08 -0.53
N GLN A 19 -7.08 10.05 -1.58
CA GLN A 19 -7.97 11.16 -1.95
C GLN A 19 -9.04 11.41 -0.88
N GLY A 20 -9.51 10.36 -0.20
CA GLY A 20 -10.40 10.44 0.96
C GLY A 20 -9.72 10.82 2.28
N GLY A 21 -8.46 11.27 2.26
CA GLY A 21 -7.70 11.67 3.45
C GLY A 21 -7.18 10.51 4.30
N GLN A 22 -7.30 9.26 3.84
CA GLN A 22 -6.79 8.10 4.55
C GLN A 22 -5.31 7.86 4.22
N ALA A 23 -4.50 7.62 5.25
CA ALA A 23 -3.14 7.14 5.08
C ALA A 23 -3.17 5.67 4.62
N ALA A 24 -2.86 5.43 3.34
CA ALA A 24 -2.85 4.12 2.71
C ALA A 24 -1.58 3.88 1.88
N LEU A 25 -1.12 2.63 1.86
CA LEU A 25 0.04 2.14 1.10
C LEU A 25 -0.37 0.96 0.20
N SER A 26 0.28 0.80 -0.96
CA SER A 26 0.20 -0.41 -1.78
C SER A 26 1.51 -1.20 -1.69
N ILE A 27 1.43 -2.54 -1.74
CA ILE A 27 2.58 -3.43 -1.89
C ILE A 27 2.25 -4.54 -2.90
N HIS A 28 3.13 -4.76 -3.88
CA HIS A 28 2.96 -5.78 -4.91
C HIS A 28 4.33 -6.22 -5.45
N GLY A 29 4.38 -7.36 -6.15
CA GLY A 29 5.63 -8.01 -6.59
C GLY A 29 6.52 -7.15 -7.50
N ASP A 30 5.93 -6.25 -8.29
CA ASP A 30 6.68 -5.35 -9.18
C ASP A 30 7.44 -4.22 -8.45
N LYS A 31 7.18 -3.99 -7.16
CA LYS A 31 7.93 -2.97 -6.41
C LYS A 31 9.36 -3.45 -6.18
N GLN A 32 10.32 -2.54 -6.35
CA GLN A 32 11.71 -2.82 -6.03
C GLN A 32 11.84 -3.12 -4.52
N GLN A 33 12.83 -3.93 -4.15
CA GLN A 33 12.97 -4.41 -2.76
C GLN A 33 13.09 -3.25 -1.76
N ASN A 34 13.83 -2.19 -2.10
CA ASN A 34 13.94 -0.99 -1.28
C ASN A 34 12.59 -0.26 -1.07
N GLU A 35 11.74 -0.20 -2.10
CA GLU A 35 10.41 0.39 -2.01
C GLU A 35 9.50 -0.48 -1.11
N ARG A 36 9.61 -1.80 -1.24
CA ARG A 36 8.88 -2.75 -0.37
C ARG A 36 9.26 -2.57 1.09
N ASP A 37 10.56 -2.46 1.38
CA ASP A 37 11.07 -2.26 2.73
C ASP A 37 10.57 -0.93 3.31
N GLY A 38 10.57 0.15 2.52
CA GLY A 38 10.01 1.43 2.92
C GLY A 38 8.50 1.37 3.20
N VAL A 39 7.72 0.66 2.38
CA VAL A 39 6.28 0.46 2.63
C VAL A 39 6.02 -0.33 3.91
N LEU A 40 6.81 -1.38 4.16
CA LEU A 40 6.70 -2.20 5.36
C LEU A 40 7.07 -1.43 6.63
N ASP A 41 8.12 -0.60 6.57
CA ASP A 41 8.54 0.23 7.69
C ASP A 41 7.45 1.23 8.08
N ARG A 42 6.92 1.99 7.11
CA ARG A 42 5.84 2.97 7.35
C ARG A 42 4.57 2.35 7.90
N PHE A 43 4.28 1.11 7.54
CA PHE A 43 3.15 0.38 8.12
C PHE A 43 3.45 -0.08 9.54
N ARG A 44 4.66 -0.59 9.81
CA ARG A 44 5.09 -1.07 11.13
C ARG A 44 5.20 0.06 12.16
N THR A 45 5.67 1.23 11.73
CA THR A 45 5.77 2.44 12.57
C THR A 45 4.42 3.13 12.80
N GLY A 46 3.36 2.68 12.11
CA GLY A 46 2.01 3.22 12.23
C GLY A 46 1.76 4.52 11.47
N GLU A 47 2.71 4.97 10.64
CA GLU A 47 2.55 6.14 9.77
C GLU A 47 1.39 5.96 8.78
N SER A 48 1.18 4.72 8.31
CA SER A 48 -0.01 4.34 7.55
C SER A 48 -0.75 3.20 8.22
N ARG A 49 -2.05 3.37 8.44
CA ARG A 49 -2.92 2.35 9.06
C ARG A 49 -3.49 1.36 8.05
N ILE A 50 -3.45 1.70 6.76
CA ILE A 50 -3.99 0.86 5.68
C ILE A 50 -2.85 0.45 4.75
N MET A 51 -2.79 -0.85 4.46
CA MET A 51 -1.91 -1.43 3.45
C MET A 51 -2.74 -2.36 2.56
N ILE A 52 -2.69 -2.12 1.25
CA ILE A 52 -3.30 -2.94 0.20
C ILE A 52 -2.19 -3.80 -0.43
N ALA A 53 -2.38 -5.11 -0.48
CA ALA A 53 -1.40 -6.05 -1.00
C ALA A 53 -1.98 -6.90 -2.15
N THR A 54 -1.09 -7.42 -2.99
CA THR A 54 -1.37 -8.44 -4.01
C THR A 54 -0.41 -9.59 -3.86
#